data_AF-A0AAV2IHU5-F1
#
_entry.id   AF-A0AAV2IHU5-F1
#
_cell.length_a   1.000
_cell.length_b   1.000
_cell.length_c   1.000
_cell.angle_alpha   90.00
_cell.angle_beta   90.00
_cell.angle_gamma   90.00
#
_symmetry.space_group_name_H-M   'P 1'
#
loop_
_entity.id
_entity.type
_entity.pdbx_description
1 polymer ?
#
loop_
_entity_poly.entity_id
_entity_poly.type
_entity_poly.pdbx_seq_one_letter_code
_entity_poly.pdbx_strand_id
1 'polypeptide(L)'
;MFLFVFQTDADPCSPNPCKHESTCFNIQGDFYCHCNEGWEGKDCSHQRHHCDSTSCEVIDSCTVSIPSNISVGGFRLISSGVCGKHGVCISQPNGAFSCACVPGYMGTYCHLNIDDCASNPCQNAGTCIDGVNSYQCICADGWEGALCNISKSADVDGHSKNKNDCEMNPCRNGGECIDLTAEFQCKCANNWKGKTCSIKESHCEAMTCLNGGTCKDLGDTFSCRCTERWKGTFCQIPTKRPCESSPCQNSGTCVNSGDSFTCICKDGFEGPTCGININNCNPFPCYNGGTCIDGDNWYVCDCAEGFSGPDCRININECASNPCTYGSTCIDGIASFRCICPPGRTGSLCEEVIGQLPSPKSCEHGRRIFSDGTTWEHDCHACKCDNGQVICAKLWCGPKNCLRHPNITTPVFQCAPHETCVVQTHMTCLTPPCLPFGECQAARKEITNPGLEWTCIPNQAHLGSNCAKIILIFDKSKMPLGISVESICNSLRQLVKEETLYVMCAIKPQEQDTVEITLLEGSDLKAKNTVNQALDDMAKVLSHKQANSSALAAVIEIRLETAVNEEENQGLKPTYLVPVLCSVIALLGIACVGILIIWHRRVQRRRRHLRDEYLASTQTAANNENQ
;
A
#
# COMPACT_ATOMS: atom_id res chain seq x y z
N MET A 1 -36.88 -61.18 -11.67
CA MET A 1 -36.85 -59.81 -12.23
C MET A 1 -36.14 -58.94 -11.21
N PHE A 2 -34.81 -58.83 -11.33
CA PHE A 2 -33.98 -58.08 -10.40
C PHE A 2 -34.09 -56.60 -10.72
N LEU A 3 -34.68 -55.82 -9.82
CA LEU A 3 -34.60 -54.36 -9.82
C LEU A 3 -33.25 -53.98 -9.23
N PHE A 4 -32.27 -53.73 -10.10
CA PHE A 4 -31.09 -52.96 -9.75
C PHE A 4 -31.55 -51.53 -9.44
N VAL A 5 -31.51 -51.15 -8.16
CA VAL A 5 -31.53 -49.73 -7.78
C VAL A 5 -30.15 -49.19 -8.12
N PHE A 6 -30.06 -48.51 -9.27
CA PHE A 6 -28.93 -47.64 -9.55
C PHE A 6 -28.94 -46.54 -8.49
N GLN A 7 -27.94 -46.55 -7.60
CA GLN A 7 -27.59 -45.40 -6.80
C GLN A 7 -27.05 -44.38 -7.78
N THR A 8 -27.90 -43.47 -8.25
CA THR A 8 -27.48 -42.34 -9.07
C THR A 8 -26.62 -41.47 -8.17
N ASP A 9 -25.31 -41.43 -8.41
CA ASP A 9 -24.45 -40.31 -8.02
C ASP A 9 -25.08 -39.06 -8.65
N ALA A 10 -25.99 -38.42 -7.92
CA ALA A 10 -26.58 -37.17 -8.35
C ALA A 10 -25.44 -36.15 -8.33
N ASP A 11 -25.00 -35.71 -9.51
CA ASP A 11 -23.96 -34.70 -9.64
C ASP A 11 -24.43 -33.42 -8.92
N PRO A 12 -23.83 -33.06 -7.78
CA PRO A 12 -24.23 -31.89 -7.01
C PRO A 12 -24.01 -30.58 -7.78
N CYS A 13 -23.27 -30.61 -8.91
CA CYS A 13 -23.13 -29.48 -9.83
C CYS A 13 -24.22 -29.41 -10.91
N SER A 14 -25.26 -30.26 -10.87
CA SER A 14 -26.33 -30.28 -11.87
C SER A 14 -27.73 -30.27 -11.23
N PRO A 15 -28.43 -29.12 -11.18
CA PRO A 15 -28.05 -27.82 -11.76
C PRO A 15 -26.97 -27.12 -10.93
N ASN A 16 -26.15 -26.28 -11.59
CA ASN A 16 -25.03 -25.58 -10.94
C ASN A 16 -25.55 -24.77 -9.72
N PRO A 17 -25.16 -25.15 -8.49
CA PRO A 17 -25.60 -24.48 -7.27
C PRO A 17 -24.92 -23.12 -7.07
N CYS A 18 -23.79 -22.86 -7.72
CA CYS A 18 -23.00 -21.65 -7.59
C CYS A 18 -23.69 -20.43 -8.22
N LYS A 19 -23.72 -19.31 -7.49
CA LYS A 19 -24.29 -18.03 -7.92
C LYS A 19 -23.26 -17.17 -8.66
N HIS A 20 -23.74 -16.10 -9.28
CA HIS A 20 -22.90 -15.08 -9.94
C HIS A 20 -21.96 -15.65 -11.03
N GLU A 21 -22.46 -16.62 -11.80
CA GLU A 21 -21.72 -17.29 -12.87
C GLU A 21 -20.42 -17.97 -12.39
N SER A 22 -20.38 -18.34 -11.11
CA SER A 22 -19.24 -19.01 -10.48
C SER A 22 -19.17 -20.49 -10.90
N THR A 23 -17.96 -21.04 -10.92
CA THR A 23 -17.69 -22.38 -11.46
C THR A 23 -17.89 -23.45 -10.39
N CYS A 24 -18.63 -24.52 -10.68
CA CYS A 24 -18.85 -25.63 -9.75
C CYS A 24 -17.90 -26.80 -10.02
N PHE A 25 -17.33 -27.36 -8.96
CA PHE A 25 -16.50 -28.55 -8.95
C PHE A 25 -17.14 -29.62 -8.06
N ASN A 26 -17.41 -30.79 -8.63
CA ASN A 26 -17.95 -31.92 -7.89
C ASN A 26 -16.83 -32.56 -7.05
N ILE A 27 -17.10 -32.73 -5.76
CA ILE A 27 -16.26 -33.47 -4.80
C ILE A 27 -17.11 -34.63 -4.26
N GLN A 28 -16.52 -35.80 -3.96
CA GLN A 28 -17.29 -37.02 -3.63
C GLN A 28 -18.36 -36.78 -2.54
N GLY A 29 -19.61 -36.55 -2.97
CA GLY A 29 -20.77 -36.30 -2.10
C GLY A 29 -21.15 -34.84 -1.85
N ASP A 30 -20.39 -33.85 -2.34
CA ASP A 30 -20.64 -32.41 -2.16
C ASP A 30 -20.13 -31.59 -3.37
N PHE A 31 -20.21 -30.25 -3.32
CA PHE A 31 -19.71 -29.38 -4.38
C PHE A 31 -18.87 -28.22 -3.83
N TYR A 32 -17.89 -27.79 -4.62
CA TYR A 32 -17.09 -26.59 -4.39
C TYR A 32 -17.40 -25.55 -5.47
N CYS A 33 -17.73 -24.33 -5.05
CA CYS A 33 -17.87 -23.20 -5.95
C CYS A 33 -16.60 -22.35 -5.96
N HIS A 34 -15.97 -22.22 -7.12
CA HIS A 34 -14.93 -21.22 -7.36
C HIS A 34 -15.60 -19.88 -7.64
N CYS A 35 -15.67 -19.06 -6.59
CA CYS A 35 -16.34 -17.76 -6.65
C CYS A 35 -15.56 -16.74 -7.47
N ASN A 36 -16.28 -16.03 -8.34
CA ASN A 36 -15.75 -14.87 -9.05
C ASN A 36 -15.38 -13.74 -8.06
N GLU A 37 -14.48 -12.84 -8.50
CA GLU A 37 -13.97 -11.73 -7.69
C GLU A 37 -15.10 -10.94 -7.01
N GLY A 38 -14.96 -10.66 -5.71
CA GLY A 38 -15.99 -9.98 -4.92
C GLY A 38 -17.10 -10.86 -4.33
N TRP A 39 -17.05 -12.20 -4.47
CA TRP A 39 -18.04 -13.13 -3.90
C TRP A 39 -17.39 -14.27 -3.09
N GLU A 40 -18.08 -14.74 -2.05
CA GLU A 40 -17.66 -15.79 -1.12
C GLU A 40 -18.84 -16.64 -0.63
N GLY A 41 -18.54 -17.65 0.18
CA GLY A 41 -19.51 -18.63 0.68
C GLY A 41 -19.61 -19.88 -0.19
N LYS A 42 -20.26 -20.92 0.35
CA LYS A 42 -20.34 -22.26 -0.27
C LYS A 42 -20.93 -22.25 -1.68
N ASP A 43 -21.88 -21.36 -1.95
CA ASP A 43 -22.54 -21.18 -3.24
C ASP A 43 -22.25 -19.81 -3.88
N CYS A 44 -21.26 -19.05 -3.39
CA CYS A 44 -20.94 -17.70 -3.86
C CYS A 44 -22.09 -16.69 -3.76
N SER A 45 -23.02 -16.89 -2.82
CA SER A 45 -24.15 -15.97 -2.59
C SER A 45 -23.78 -14.75 -1.75
N HIS A 46 -22.68 -14.79 -1.01
CA HIS A 46 -22.25 -13.69 -0.16
C HIS A 46 -21.26 -12.80 -0.90
N GLN A 47 -21.42 -11.49 -0.80
CA GLN A 47 -20.44 -10.57 -1.35
C GLN A 47 -19.19 -10.64 -0.47
N ARG A 48 -18.05 -11.04 -1.03
CA ARG A 48 -16.78 -11.10 -0.32
C ARG A 48 -16.45 -9.69 0.11
N HIS A 49 -16.53 -9.44 1.42
CA HIS A 49 -16.13 -8.16 2.02
C HIS A 49 -14.61 -8.03 1.87
N HIS A 50 -14.19 -7.64 0.67
CA HIS A 50 -12.82 -7.36 0.32
C HIS A 50 -12.38 -6.17 1.16
N CYS A 51 -11.49 -6.44 2.11
CA CYS A 51 -10.55 -5.44 2.58
C CYS A 51 -9.44 -5.19 1.53
N ASP A 52 -9.75 -5.27 0.23
CA ASP A 52 -8.80 -5.03 -0.86
C ASP A 52 -8.82 -3.57 -1.32
N SER A 53 -9.71 -2.75 -0.76
CA SER A 53 -9.57 -1.29 -0.85
C SER A 53 -9.02 -0.73 0.45
N THR A 54 -8.24 0.35 0.34
CA THR A 54 -7.62 1.13 1.42
C THR A 54 -8.61 1.80 2.40
N SER A 55 -9.82 1.25 2.56
CA SER A 55 -10.94 1.89 3.27
C SER A 55 -11.64 1.00 4.30
N CYS A 56 -11.17 -0.24 4.51
CA CYS A 56 -11.54 -1.03 5.69
C CYS A 56 -10.45 -0.84 6.75
N GLU A 57 -10.77 -0.16 7.85
CA GLU A 57 -9.85 0.03 8.98
C GLU A 57 -10.26 -0.95 10.08
N VAL A 58 -9.35 -1.87 10.42
CA VAL A 58 -9.52 -2.74 11.58
C VAL A 58 -9.27 -1.91 12.83
N ILE A 59 -10.32 -1.72 13.64
CA ILE A 59 -10.26 -0.84 14.81
C ILE A 59 -9.62 -1.60 15.98
N ASP A 60 -10.06 -2.84 16.17
CA ASP A 60 -9.52 -3.76 17.17
C ASP A 60 -9.84 -5.21 16.81
N SER A 61 -9.50 -6.15 17.69
CA SER A 61 -9.70 -7.58 17.45
C SER A 61 -11.16 -8.03 17.34
N CYS A 62 -12.11 -7.19 17.76
CA CYS A 62 -13.53 -7.48 17.72
C CYS A 62 -14.28 -6.68 16.67
N THR A 63 -13.68 -5.62 16.11
CA THR A 63 -14.39 -4.59 15.36
C THR A 63 -13.68 -4.22 14.08
N VAL A 64 -14.39 -4.34 12.96
CA VAL A 64 -13.93 -3.92 11.64
C VAL A 64 -14.80 -2.76 11.16
N SER A 65 -14.19 -1.69 10.67
CA SER A 65 -14.91 -0.64 9.95
C SER A 65 -15.00 -0.98 8.46
N ILE A 66 -16.19 -0.81 7.89
CA ILE A 66 -16.45 -1.01 6.46
C ILE A 66 -17.07 0.26 5.85
N PRO A 67 -16.76 0.60 4.60
CA PRO A 67 -17.38 1.73 3.91
C PRO A 67 -18.89 1.54 3.79
N SER A 68 -19.66 2.59 4.09
CA SER A 68 -21.11 2.58 4.01
C SER A 68 -21.60 3.55 2.94
N ASN A 69 -22.46 3.08 2.04
CA ASN A 69 -23.09 3.89 0.99
C ASN A 69 -24.10 4.94 1.52
N ILE A 70 -24.27 5.05 2.83
CA ILE A 70 -25.30 5.91 3.45
C ILE A 70 -24.84 7.37 3.54
N SER A 71 -23.54 7.68 3.38
CA SER A 71 -23.05 9.06 3.28
C SER A 71 -21.66 9.15 2.64
N VAL A 72 -21.35 10.30 2.02
CA VAL A 72 -20.00 10.64 1.54
C VAL A 72 -19.05 10.64 2.73
N GLY A 73 -18.21 9.60 2.85
CA GLY A 73 -17.29 9.38 3.98
C GLY A 73 -17.87 8.58 5.17
N GLY A 74 -19.04 7.94 5.03
CA GLY A 74 -19.63 7.12 6.10
C GLY A 74 -18.99 5.74 6.22
N PHE A 75 -18.70 5.31 7.45
CA PHE A 75 -18.25 3.95 7.78
C PHE A 75 -19.26 3.25 8.72
N ARG A 76 -19.40 1.94 8.61
CA ARG A 76 -20.18 1.07 9.49
C ARG A 76 -19.23 0.16 10.26
N LEU A 77 -19.47 -0.02 11.56
CA LEU A 77 -18.75 -1.01 12.36
C LEU A 77 -19.46 -2.35 12.30
N ILE A 78 -18.69 -3.41 12.07
CA ILE A 78 -19.15 -4.80 12.12
C ILE A 78 -18.28 -5.59 13.09
N SER A 79 -18.87 -6.64 13.67
CA SER A 79 -18.10 -7.63 14.44
C SER A 79 -17.10 -8.33 13.53
N SER A 80 -15.89 -8.60 14.01
CA SER A 80 -14.90 -9.44 13.32
C SER A 80 -15.40 -10.89 13.15
N GLY A 81 -16.45 -11.30 13.88
CA GLY A 81 -17.01 -12.65 13.80
C GLY A 81 -16.16 -13.72 14.47
N VAL A 82 -15.12 -13.32 15.22
CA VAL A 82 -14.10 -14.22 15.77
C VAL A 82 -14.63 -15.29 16.72
N CYS A 83 -15.67 -14.99 17.49
CA CYS A 83 -16.26 -15.93 18.44
C CYS A 83 -17.38 -16.77 17.81
N GLY A 84 -17.40 -16.83 16.47
CA GLY A 84 -18.46 -17.46 15.72
C GLY A 84 -19.84 -16.86 16.01
N LYS A 85 -20.88 -17.64 15.73
CA LYS A 85 -22.28 -17.26 15.98
C LYS A 85 -22.71 -17.44 17.45
N HIS A 86 -21.89 -18.08 18.27
CA HIS A 86 -22.23 -18.50 19.64
C HIS A 86 -21.41 -17.81 20.73
N GLY A 87 -20.64 -16.78 20.38
CA GLY A 87 -19.84 -16.04 21.35
C GLY A 87 -19.84 -14.55 21.08
N VAL A 88 -19.60 -13.80 22.15
CA VAL A 88 -19.38 -12.35 22.08
C VAL A 88 -17.90 -12.07 22.25
N CYS A 89 -17.33 -11.32 21.33
CA CYS A 89 -15.93 -10.94 21.35
C CYS A 89 -15.64 -9.85 22.39
N ILE A 90 -14.55 -10.04 23.14
CA ILE A 90 -14.03 -9.08 24.11
C ILE A 90 -12.59 -8.75 23.69
N SER A 91 -12.39 -7.49 23.28
CA SER A 91 -11.13 -6.95 22.80
C SER A 91 -10.11 -6.81 23.94
N GLN A 92 -8.84 -7.15 23.68
CA GLN A 92 -7.73 -7.06 24.63
C GLN A 92 -6.54 -6.29 24.03
N PRO A 93 -5.57 -5.83 24.84
CA PRO A 93 -4.40 -5.12 24.35
C PRO A 93 -3.57 -5.94 23.33
N ASN A 94 -2.81 -5.25 22.48
CA ASN A 94 -1.89 -5.84 21.49
C ASN A 94 -2.54 -6.78 20.47
N GLY A 95 -3.81 -6.54 20.11
CA GLY A 95 -4.52 -7.38 19.13
C GLY A 95 -5.02 -8.72 19.69
N ALA A 96 -4.89 -8.96 20.99
CA ALA A 96 -5.48 -10.13 21.65
C ALA A 96 -7.00 -10.00 21.81
N PHE A 97 -7.69 -11.12 22.01
CA PHE A 97 -9.13 -11.14 22.30
C PHE A 97 -9.48 -12.36 23.16
N SER A 98 -10.69 -12.32 23.73
CA SER A 98 -11.31 -13.48 24.39
C SER A 98 -12.78 -13.57 23.99
N CYS A 99 -13.33 -14.78 24.01
CA CYS A 99 -14.71 -15.03 23.65
C CYS A 99 -15.53 -15.40 24.90
N ALA A 100 -16.61 -14.67 25.13
CA ALA A 100 -17.63 -15.06 26.10
C ALA A 100 -18.69 -15.91 25.39
N CYS A 101 -18.71 -17.20 25.68
CA CYS A 101 -19.61 -18.15 25.03
C CYS A 101 -21.02 -18.09 25.62
N VAL A 102 -22.02 -18.25 24.76
CA VAL A 102 -23.40 -18.51 25.18
C VAL A 102 -23.49 -19.89 25.86
N PRO A 103 -24.46 -20.12 26.77
CA PRO A 103 -24.64 -21.41 27.44
C PRO A 103 -24.74 -22.57 26.43
N GLY A 104 -24.05 -23.68 26.72
CA GLY A 104 -23.97 -24.85 25.83
C GLY A 104 -22.76 -24.85 24.90
N TYR A 105 -21.97 -23.78 24.82
CA TYR A 105 -20.77 -23.73 23.98
C TYR A 105 -19.48 -23.50 24.78
N MET A 106 -18.39 -24.06 24.25
CA MET A 106 -17.05 -23.92 24.79
C MET A 106 -16.00 -23.77 23.69
N GLY A 107 -14.73 -23.75 24.10
CA GLY A 107 -13.59 -23.54 23.23
C GLY A 107 -13.19 -22.06 23.14
N THR A 108 -11.98 -21.80 22.64
CA THR A 108 -11.40 -20.46 22.52
C THR A 108 -12.24 -19.52 21.64
N TYR A 109 -12.97 -20.08 20.68
CA TYR A 109 -13.83 -19.35 19.74
C TYR A 109 -15.32 -19.68 19.88
N CYS A 110 -15.74 -20.32 20.99
CA CYS A 110 -17.13 -20.77 21.21
C CYS A 110 -17.69 -21.65 20.07
N HIS A 111 -16.82 -22.46 19.46
CA HIS A 111 -17.12 -23.28 18.30
C HIS A 111 -17.49 -24.74 18.66
N LEU A 112 -17.21 -25.15 19.89
CA LEU A 112 -17.49 -26.51 20.35
C LEU A 112 -18.80 -26.53 21.13
N ASN A 113 -19.73 -27.38 20.71
CA ASN A 113 -20.88 -27.74 21.54
C ASN A 113 -20.38 -28.53 22.77
N ILE A 114 -20.90 -28.19 23.94
CA ILE A 114 -20.62 -28.95 25.17
C ILE A 114 -21.33 -30.30 25.06
N ASP A 115 -20.59 -31.39 25.29
CA ASP A 115 -21.17 -32.73 25.27
C ASP A 115 -22.05 -32.96 26.52
N ASP A 116 -23.34 -32.73 26.35
CA ASP A 116 -24.35 -32.89 27.40
C ASP A 116 -24.60 -34.38 27.72
N CYS A 117 -24.16 -35.28 26.83
CA CYS A 117 -24.23 -36.73 26.99
C CYS A 117 -23.05 -37.32 27.79
N ALA A 118 -21.99 -36.56 28.06
CA ALA A 118 -20.79 -37.03 28.78
C ALA A 118 -21.10 -37.61 30.18
N SER A 119 -22.17 -37.16 30.81
CA SER A 119 -22.64 -37.66 32.11
C SER A 119 -23.45 -38.97 32.04
N ASN A 120 -23.67 -39.50 30.83
CA ASN A 120 -24.54 -40.63 30.53
C ASN A 120 -25.95 -40.48 31.14
N PRO A 121 -26.71 -39.43 30.76
CA PRO A 121 -27.99 -39.12 31.40
C PRO A 121 -29.12 -40.11 31.02
N CYS A 122 -29.02 -40.80 29.90
CA CYS A 122 -30.03 -41.74 29.42
C CYS A 122 -29.89 -43.12 30.10
N GLN A 123 -30.94 -43.56 30.79
CA GLN A 123 -30.97 -44.83 31.51
C GLN A 123 -31.41 -45.99 30.62
N ASN A 124 -31.30 -47.22 31.13
CA ASN A 124 -31.86 -48.43 30.54
C ASN A 124 -31.50 -48.67 29.05
N ALA A 125 -30.22 -48.50 28.74
CA ALA A 125 -29.68 -48.61 27.38
C ALA A 125 -30.32 -47.62 26.37
N GLY A 126 -30.84 -46.49 26.84
CA GLY A 126 -31.22 -45.36 26.00
C GLY A 126 -30.00 -44.76 25.29
N THR A 127 -30.19 -44.37 24.04
CA THR A 127 -29.18 -43.66 23.24
C THR A 127 -29.29 -42.17 23.52
N CYS A 128 -28.21 -41.54 23.96
CA CYS A 128 -28.17 -40.10 24.18
C CYS A 128 -27.80 -39.38 22.87
N ILE A 129 -28.57 -38.35 22.53
CA ILE A 129 -28.28 -37.41 21.45
C ILE A 129 -27.89 -36.09 22.09
N ASP A 130 -26.66 -35.67 21.80
CA ASP A 130 -26.13 -34.38 22.21
C ASP A 130 -26.88 -33.24 21.52
N GLY A 131 -27.15 -32.18 22.25
CA GLY A 131 -27.85 -30.99 21.79
C GLY A 131 -27.20 -29.73 22.37
N VAL A 132 -27.80 -28.57 22.14
CA VAL A 132 -27.23 -27.31 22.64
C VAL A 132 -27.75 -27.07 24.06
N ASN A 133 -26.86 -27.16 25.06
CA ASN A 133 -27.20 -26.97 26.48
C ASN A 133 -28.39 -27.86 26.91
N SER A 134 -28.52 -29.01 26.26
CA SER A 134 -29.62 -29.96 26.38
C SER A 134 -29.25 -31.26 25.69
N TYR A 135 -29.88 -32.35 26.09
CA TYR A 135 -29.73 -33.66 25.45
C TYR A 135 -31.10 -34.29 25.23
N GLN A 136 -31.18 -35.22 24.31
CA GLN A 136 -32.38 -36.01 24.04
C GLN A 136 -32.07 -37.51 24.15
N CYS A 137 -32.89 -38.25 24.89
CA CYS A 137 -32.77 -39.69 24.97
C CYS A 137 -33.71 -40.40 23.98
N ILE A 138 -33.16 -41.28 23.15
CA ILE A 138 -33.91 -42.29 22.42
C ILE A 138 -33.96 -43.56 23.26
N CYS A 139 -35.13 -43.85 23.80
CA CYS A 139 -35.30 -44.99 24.67
C CYS A 139 -35.34 -46.31 23.91
N ALA A 140 -34.66 -47.32 24.48
CA ALA A 140 -34.76 -48.69 24.02
C ALA A 140 -36.21 -49.20 24.11
N ASP A 141 -36.50 -50.28 23.38
CA ASP A 141 -37.82 -50.90 23.38
C ASP A 141 -38.25 -51.27 24.81
N GLY A 142 -39.47 -50.90 25.18
CA GLY A 142 -39.98 -51.09 26.55
C GLY A 142 -39.72 -49.93 27.52
N TRP A 143 -38.99 -48.87 27.14
CA TRP A 143 -38.71 -47.70 27.98
C TRP A 143 -39.20 -46.39 27.36
N GLU A 144 -39.60 -45.45 28.21
CA GLU A 144 -40.06 -44.10 27.88
C GLU A 144 -39.69 -43.09 29.00
N GLY A 145 -40.18 -41.86 28.86
CA GLY A 145 -39.78 -40.74 29.68
C GLY A 145 -38.53 -40.05 29.15
N ALA A 146 -38.28 -38.83 29.62
CA ALA A 146 -37.18 -37.99 29.13
C ALA A 146 -35.79 -38.61 29.37
N LEU A 147 -35.64 -39.42 30.42
CA LEU A 147 -34.39 -40.10 30.79
C LEU A 147 -34.44 -41.62 30.56
N CYS A 148 -35.46 -42.13 29.88
CA CYS A 148 -35.69 -43.57 29.71
C CYS A 148 -35.77 -44.36 31.02
N ASN A 149 -36.20 -43.70 32.10
CA ASN A 149 -36.34 -44.28 33.43
C ASN A 149 -37.74 -44.84 33.70
N ILE A 150 -38.69 -44.62 32.80
CA ILE A 150 -40.06 -45.12 32.91
C ILE A 150 -40.17 -46.34 31.99
N SER A 151 -40.60 -47.49 32.51
CA SER A 151 -40.97 -48.59 31.63
C SER A 151 -42.25 -48.20 30.90
N LYS A 152 -42.30 -48.34 29.57
CA LYS A 152 -43.52 -48.20 28.74
C LYS A 152 -44.66 -49.08 29.22
N SER A 153 -44.30 -50.08 30.01
CA SER A 153 -45.21 -50.78 30.86
C SER A 153 -45.23 -50.16 32.26
N ALA A 154 -45.87 -49.05 32.59
CA ALA A 154 -45.98 -48.61 34.00
C ALA A 154 -47.30 -47.87 34.25
N ASP A 155 -48.08 -48.33 35.24
CA ASP A 155 -49.25 -47.60 35.76
C ASP A 155 -48.87 -46.55 36.82
N VAL A 156 -49.85 -45.75 37.26
CA VAL A 156 -49.71 -44.55 38.13
C VAL A 156 -48.98 -44.84 39.46
N ASP A 157 -48.84 -46.10 39.85
CA ASP A 157 -48.18 -46.55 41.09
C ASP A 157 -46.80 -47.21 40.84
N GLY A 158 -46.25 -47.14 39.62
CA GLY A 158 -44.91 -47.63 39.31
C GLY A 158 -44.81 -49.15 39.18
N HIS A 159 -45.88 -49.83 38.76
CA HIS A 159 -45.88 -51.26 38.47
C HIS A 159 -46.10 -51.55 37.00
N SER A 160 -45.45 -52.61 36.51
CA SER A 160 -45.17 -52.71 35.10
C SER A 160 -46.41 -53.08 34.26
N LYS A 161 -47.16 -52.13 33.69
CA LYS A 161 -48.35 -52.44 32.86
C LYS A 161 -48.11 -52.28 31.36
N ASN A 162 -47.77 -53.39 30.71
CA ASN A 162 -47.72 -53.52 29.25
C ASN A 162 -48.82 -52.71 28.54
N LYS A 163 -48.49 -52.02 27.44
CA LYS A 163 -49.50 -51.39 26.59
C LYS A 163 -50.49 -52.49 26.22
N ASN A 164 -51.74 -52.36 26.66
CA ASN A 164 -52.72 -53.43 26.49
C ASN A 164 -53.08 -53.54 25.00
N ASP A 165 -52.33 -54.36 24.26
CA ASP A 165 -52.48 -54.54 22.83
C ASP A 165 -53.82 -55.24 22.49
N CYS A 166 -54.54 -55.71 23.51
CA CYS A 166 -55.91 -56.20 23.42
C CYS A 166 -56.99 -55.10 23.42
N GLU A 167 -56.67 -53.83 23.69
CA GLU A 167 -57.66 -52.73 23.69
C GLU A 167 -58.33 -52.53 22.32
N MET A 168 -57.63 -52.83 21.23
CA MET A 168 -58.19 -52.75 19.88
C MET A 168 -58.96 -54.02 19.46
N ASN A 169 -59.20 -54.94 20.38
CA ASN A 169 -59.85 -56.25 20.14
C ASN A 169 -59.32 -56.96 18.88
N PRO A 170 -58.01 -57.24 18.81
CA PRO A 170 -57.40 -57.82 17.62
C PRO A 170 -57.83 -59.28 17.36
N CYS A 171 -58.36 -59.97 18.39
CA CYS A 171 -58.84 -61.35 18.30
C CYS A 171 -60.28 -61.41 17.79
N ARG A 172 -60.48 -62.05 16.64
CA ARG A 172 -61.78 -62.21 15.97
C ARG A 172 -62.47 -63.51 16.38
N ASN A 173 -63.73 -63.68 15.96
CA ASN A 173 -64.51 -64.92 16.09
C ASN A 173 -64.62 -65.51 17.50
N GLY A 174 -64.70 -64.64 18.51
CA GLY A 174 -64.79 -65.04 19.92
C GLY A 174 -63.46 -65.53 20.52
N GLY A 175 -62.33 -65.18 19.90
CA GLY A 175 -61.01 -65.39 20.49
C GLY A 175 -60.78 -64.50 21.72
N GLU A 176 -60.22 -65.09 22.77
CA GLU A 176 -59.82 -64.40 24.00
C GLU A 176 -58.44 -63.77 23.79
N CYS A 177 -58.32 -62.46 23.98
CA CYS A 177 -57.05 -61.75 23.82
C CYS A 177 -56.26 -61.77 25.13
N ILE A 178 -55.00 -62.18 25.03
CA ILE A 178 -54.03 -62.20 26.11
C ILE A 178 -52.95 -61.17 25.79
N ASP A 179 -52.80 -60.21 26.69
CA ASP A 179 -51.84 -59.13 26.57
C ASP A 179 -50.43 -59.58 26.98
N LEU A 180 -49.41 -59.28 26.16
CA LEU A 180 -48.01 -59.70 26.34
C LEU A 180 -47.05 -58.53 26.09
N THR A 181 -45.85 -58.50 26.68
CA THR A 181 -44.94 -57.33 26.58
C THR A 181 -44.67 -56.88 25.13
N ALA A 182 -45.24 -55.73 24.73
CA ALA A 182 -45.23 -55.15 23.39
C ALA A 182 -45.84 -56.04 22.27
N GLU A 183 -46.73 -56.98 22.62
CA GLU A 183 -47.50 -57.82 21.69
C GLU A 183 -48.82 -58.37 22.28
N PHE A 184 -49.60 -59.11 21.49
CA PHE A 184 -50.80 -59.82 21.97
C PHE A 184 -50.83 -61.25 21.44
N GLN A 185 -51.48 -62.14 22.19
CA GLN A 185 -51.77 -63.52 21.79
C GLN A 185 -53.28 -63.76 21.84
N CYS A 186 -53.84 -64.29 20.75
CA CYS A 186 -55.24 -64.71 20.74
C CYS A 186 -55.38 -66.20 21.05
N LYS A 187 -56.19 -66.52 22.06
CA LYS A 187 -56.66 -67.88 22.33
C LYS A 187 -57.97 -68.10 21.60
N CYS A 188 -57.92 -68.85 20.52
CA CYS A 188 -59.04 -69.01 19.61
C CYS A 188 -60.08 -70.02 20.12
N ALA A 189 -61.36 -69.71 19.93
CA ALA A 189 -62.47 -70.60 20.24
C ALA A 189 -62.91 -71.43 19.02
N ASN A 190 -63.67 -72.52 19.21
CA ASN A 190 -64.41 -73.23 18.13
C ASN A 190 -63.59 -73.63 16.89
N ASN A 191 -62.34 -74.11 17.07
CA ASN A 191 -61.40 -74.48 16.01
C ASN A 191 -60.98 -73.34 15.08
N TRP A 192 -61.17 -72.08 15.48
CA TRP A 192 -60.50 -70.95 14.84
C TRP A 192 -59.01 -70.96 15.18
N LYS A 193 -58.17 -70.44 14.29
CA LYS A 193 -56.72 -70.53 14.25
C LYS A 193 -56.12 -69.23 13.70
N GLY A 194 -54.79 -69.10 13.81
CA GLY A 194 -54.02 -67.93 13.35
C GLY A 194 -53.92 -66.80 14.39
N LYS A 195 -53.04 -65.82 14.15
CA LYS A 195 -52.67 -64.76 15.11
C LYS A 195 -53.86 -63.95 15.64
N THR A 196 -54.91 -63.79 14.84
CA THR A 196 -56.11 -63.01 15.18
C THR A 196 -57.38 -63.87 15.21
N CYS A 197 -57.27 -65.20 15.23
CA CYS A 197 -58.40 -66.14 15.19
C CYS A 197 -59.33 -65.95 13.99
N SER A 198 -58.76 -65.60 12.83
CA SER A 198 -59.54 -65.25 11.63
C SER A 198 -59.81 -66.43 10.70
N ILE A 199 -59.16 -67.59 10.88
CA ILE A 199 -59.22 -68.74 9.95
C ILE A 199 -59.42 -70.07 10.65
N LYS A 200 -59.79 -71.14 9.93
CA LYS A 200 -60.08 -72.47 10.53
C LYS A 200 -59.11 -73.59 10.13
N GLU A 201 -58.32 -73.39 9.07
CA GLU A 201 -57.57 -74.48 8.44
C GLU A 201 -56.13 -74.63 8.97
N SER A 202 -55.42 -73.53 9.24
CA SER A 202 -54.00 -73.55 9.63
C SER A 202 -53.65 -72.38 10.58
N HIS A 203 -52.64 -72.53 11.44
CA HIS A 203 -52.09 -71.42 12.22
C HIS A 203 -51.06 -70.56 11.46
N CYS A 204 -50.67 -70.98 10.25
CA CYS A 204 -49.58 -70.42 9.48
C CYS A 204 -50.05 -69.73 8.19
N GLU A 205 -50.28 -68.41 8.25
CA GLU A 205 -50.50 -67.55 7.09
C GLU A 205 -49.19 -66.94 6.59
N ALA A 206 -49.22 -66.31 5.40
CA ALA A 206 -48.08 -65.64 4.76
C ALA A 206 -47.42 -64.52 5.59
N MET A 207 -48.08 -64.05 6.66
CA MET A 207 -47.58 -63.01 7.57
C MET A 207 -47.57 -63.43 9.04
N THR A 208 -47.78 -64.71 9.37
CA THR A 208 -47.68 -65.20 10.76
C THR A 208 -46.24 -65.04 11.26
N CYS A 209 -45.26 -65.50 10.48
CA CYS A 209 -43.84 -65.27 10.78
C CYS A 209 -43.32 -64.18 9.86
N LEU A 210 -42.83 -63.10 10.45
CA LEU A 210 -42.29 -61.95 9.72
C LEU A 210 -40.89 -62.27 9.18
N ASN A 211 -40.42 -61.43 8.26
CA ASN A 211 -39.04 -61.40 7.79
C ASN A 211 -38.48 -62.75 7.27
N GLY A 212 -39.33 -63.49 6.57
CA GLY A 212 -38.95 -64.78 5.95
C GLY A 212 -38.86 -65.94 6.94
N GLY A 213 -39.38 -65.80 8.16
CA GLY A 213 -39.52 -66.90 9.10
C GLY A 213 -40.41 -68.02 8.56
N THR A 214 -40.05 -69.28 8.83
CA THR A 214 -40.88 -70.43 8.43
C THR A 214 -41.85 -70.78 9.54
N CYS A 215 -43.15 -70.72 9.26
CA CYS A 215 -44.17 -71.09 10.22
C CYS A 215 -44.40 -72.61 10.24
N LYS A 216 -44.46 -73.18 11.44
CA LYS A 216 -44.84 -74.57 11.67
C LYS A 216 -46.10 -74.64 12.53
N ASP A 217 -47.17 -75.21 11.98
CA ASP A 217 -48.40 -75.50 12.71
C ASP A 217 -48.18 -76.74 13.61
N LEU A 218 -48.47 -76.60 14.90
CA LEU A 218 -48.32 -77.64 15.92
C LEU A 218 -49.68 -78.10 16.47
N GLY A 219 -50.76 -77.88 15.72
CA GLY A 219 -52.11 -78.36 16.06
C GLY A 219 -52.92 -77.31 16.81
N ASP A 220 -52.59 -77.08 18.09
CA ASP A 220 -53.24 -76.10 18.98
C ASP A 220 -52.44 -74.78 19.10
N THR A 221 -51.24 -74.74 18.52
CA THR A 221 -50.33 -73.59 18.53
C THR A 221 -49.47 -73.59 17.27
N PHE A 222 -48.63 -72.57 17.09
CA PHE A 222 -47.64 -72.51 16.02
C PHE A 222 -46.27 -72.11 16.58
N SER A 223 -45.23 -72.40 15.81
CA SER A 223 -43.87 -71.96 16.10
C SER A 223 -43.25 -71.36 14.84
N CYS A 224 -42.68 -70.17 14.98
CA CYS A 224 -41.90 -69.55 13.92
C CYS A 224 -40.43 -69.95 14.03
N ARG A 225 -39.91 -70.61 13.00
CA ARG A 225 -38.47 -70.79 12.83
C ARG A 225 -37.90 -69.58 12.13
N CYS A 226 -37.24 -68.72 12.88
CA CYS A 226 -36.66 -67.49 12.36
C CYS A 226 -35.38 -67.75 11.54
N THR A 227 -35.13 -66.88 10.58
CA THR A 227 -33.85 -66.83 9.87
C THR A 227 -32.76 -66.26 10.79
N GLU A 228 -31.47 -66.48 10.50
CA GLU A 228 -30.36 -66.12 11.40
C GLU A 228 -30.34 -64.64 11.83
N ARG A 229 -31.02 -63.76 11.08
CA ARG A 229 -31.09 -62.32 11.33
C ARG A 229 -32.27 -61.88 12.21
N TRP A 230 -33.12 -62.81 12.67
CA TRP A 230 -34.37 -62.50 13.38
C TRP A 230 -34.64 -63.46 14.55
N LYS A 231 -35.30 -62.96 15.61
CA LYS A 231 -35.71 -63.66 16.83
C LYS A 231 -37.08 -63.17 17.29
N GLY A 232 -37.60 -63.78 18.35
CA GLY A 232 -38.95 -63.52 18.88
C GLY A 232 -39.99 -64.48 18.31
N THR A 233 -41.16 -64.51 18.95
CA THR A 233 -42.25 -65.46 18.69
C THR A 233 -42.74 -65.44 17.24
N PHE A 234 -42.62 -64.30 16.57
CA PHE A 234 -43.04 -64.07 15.19
C PHE A 234 -41.88 -63.64 14.27
N CYS A 235 -40.63 -63.78 14.71
CA CYS A 235 -39.44 -63.31 13.96
C CYS A 235 -39.44 -61.79 13.70
N GLN A 236 -40.00 -61.02 14.62
CA GLN A 236 -40.15 -59.58 14.54
C GLN A 236 -38.96 -58.79 15.10
N ILE A 237 -38.08 -59.44 15.87
CA ILE A 237 -36.96 -58.78 16.54
C ILE A 237 -35.67 -59.10 15.76
N PRO A 238 -34.90 -58.12 15.26
CA PRO A 238 -33.63 -58.41 14.62
C PRO A 238 -32.61 -58.97 15.63
N THR A 239 -31.82 -59.98 15.24
CA THR A 239 -30.78 -60.59 16.11
C THR A 239 -29.51 -59.74 16.20
N LYS A 240 -29.22 -58.95 15.17
CA LYS A 240 -28.16 -57.93 15.15
C LYS A 240 -28.79 -56.59 14.80
N ARG A 241 -28.68 -55.62 15.70
CA ARG A 241 -29.06 -54.24 15.40
C ARG A 241 -27.95 -53.56 14.59
N PRO A 242 -28.29 -52.78 13.54
CA PRO A 242 -27.30 -52.11 12.71
C PRO A 242 -26.27 -51.24 13.46
N CYS A 243 -26.62 -50.67 14.61
CA CYS A 243 -25.69 -49.89 15.42
C CYS A 243 -24.67 -50.71 16.24
N GLU A 244 -24.82 -52.04 16.36
CA GLU A 244 -23.88 -52.89 17.11
C GLU A 244 -22.49 -52.95 16.47
N SER A 245 -22.39 -52.67 15.16
CA SER A 245 -21.10 -52.59 14.45
C SER A 245 -20.43 -51.21 14.55
N SER A 246 -21.00 -50.29 15.33
CA SER A 246 -20.51 -48.90 15.46
C SER A 246 -20.21 -48.23 14.11
N PRO A 247 -21.20 -48.14 13.19
CA PRO A 247 -20.96 -47.67 11.83
C PRO A 247 -20.68 -46.16 11.73
N CYS A 248 -21.03 -45.37 12.76
CA CYS A 248 -20.81 -43.93 12.79
C CYS A 248 -19.39 -43.61 13.27
N GLN A 249 -18.63 -42.91 12.45
CA GLN A 249 -17.27 -42.46 12.72
C GLN A 249 -17.29 -41.11 13.47
N ASN A 250 -16.11 -40.64 13.89
CA ASN A 250 -15.91 -39.32 14.54
C ASN A 250 -16.88 -39.05 15.71
N SER A 251 -17.17 -40.09 16.50
CA SER A 251 -18.10 -40.04 17.64
C SER A 251 -19.54 -39.64 17.27
N GLY A 252 -19.97 -39.89 16.02
CA GLY A 252 -21.35 -39.74 15.62
C GLY A 252 -22.29 -40.68 16.37
N THR A 253 -23.51 -40.21 16.67
CA THR A 253 -24.50 -41.00 17.39
C THR A 253 -25.25 -41.91 16.42
N CYS A 254 -25.19 -43.22 16.66
CA CYS A 254 -25.91 -44.20 15.84
C CYS A 254 -27.33 -44.41 16.35
N VAL A 255 -28.32 -44.24 15.48
CA VAL A 255 -29.73 -44.52 15.75
C VAL A 255 -30.21 -45.65 14.86
N ASN A 256 -30.77 -46.71 15.46
CA ASN A 256 -31.35 -47.81 14.69
C ASN A 256 -32.67 -47.36 14.03
N SER A 257 -32.83 -47.66 12.75
CA SER A 257 -34.03 -47.34 11.95
C SER A 257 -34.49 -48.60 11.21
N GLY A 258 -35.16 -49.50 11.94
CA GLY A 258 -35.56 -50.82 11.44
C GLY A 258 -34.36 -51.71 11.11
N ASP A 259 -34.23 -52.09 9.84
CA ASP A 259 -33.12 -52.89 9.30
C ASP A 259 -31.88 -52.06 8.92
N SER A 260 -31.97 -50.73 9.02
CA SER A 260 -30.90 -49.77 8.71
C SER A 260 -30.49 -48.98 9.95
N PHE A 261 -29.43 -48.19 9.84
CA PHE A 261 -29.06 -47.17 10.82
C PHE A 261 -29.10 -45.79 10.18
N THR A 262 -29.17 -44.77 11.03
CA THR A 262 -28.91 -43.37 10.69
C THR A 262 -27.84 -42.87 11.65
N CYS A 263 -26.81 -42.21 11.12
CA CYS A 263 -25.83 -41.50 11.95
C CYS A 263 -26.24 -40.04 12.11
N ILE A 264 -26.27 -39.59 13.36
CA ILE A 264 -26.36 -38.17 13.70
C ILE A 264 -24.93 -37.70 13.93
N CYS A 265 -24.42 -36.91 12.99
CA CYS A 265 -23.05 -36.45 13.03
C CYS A 265 -22.88 -35.34 14.06
N LYS A 266 -21.74 -35.36 14.73
CA LYS A 266 -21.31 -34.24 15.58
C LYS A 266 -21.00 -33.04 14.69
N ASP A 267 -21.15 -31.84 15.22
CA ASP A 267 -20.78 -30.61 14.51
C ASP A 267 -19.35 -30.70 13.95
N GLY A 268 -19.15 -30.23 12.72
CA GLY A 268 -17.88 -30.33 12.00
C GLY A 268 -17.70 -31.60 11.15
N PHE A 269 -18.65 -32.54 11.19
CA PHE A 269 -18.60 -33.77 10.38
C PHE A 269 -19.88 -33.97 9.57
N GLU A 270 -19.72 -34.58 8.40
CA GLU A 270 -20.81 -34.88 7.48
C GLU A 270 -20.68 -36.26 6.82
N GLY A 271 -21.65 -36.56 5.95
CA GLY A 271 -21.76 -37.83 5.26
C GLY A 271 -22.56 -38.89 6.03
N PRO A 272 -22.89 -40.01 5.38
CA PRO A 272 -23.82 -41.03 5.91
C PRO A 272 -23.29 -41.76 7.14
N THR A 273 -21.97 -41.75 7.34
CA THR A 273 -21.29 -42.37 8.48
C THR A 273 -20.47 -41.36 9.29
N CYS A 274 -20.65 -40.05 9.07
CA CYS A 274 -19.90 -38.99 9.74
C CYS A 274 -18.37 -39.07 9.55
N GLY A 275 -17.92 -39.71 8.46
CA GLY A 275 -16.50 -39.90 8.16
C GLY A 275 -15.86 -38.71 7.43
N ILE A 276 -16.65 -37.75 6.96
CA ILE A 276 -16.17 -36.61 6.19
C ILE A 276 -16.05 -35.42 7.16
N ASN A 277 -14.85 -34.85 7.28
CA ASN A 277 -14.64 -33.61 8.01
C ASN A 277 -15.06 -32.43 7.11
N ILE A 278 -15.85 -31.50 7.67
CA ILE A 278 -16.25 -30.27 7.00
C ILE A 278 -15.06 -29.31 7.00
N ASN A 279 -14.45 -29.10 5.83
CA ASN A 279 -13.33 -28.18 5.69
C ASN A 279 -13.76 -26.73 5.96
N ASN A 280 -13.44 -26.24 7.16
CA ASN A 280 -13.76 -24.91 7.64
C ASN A 280 -12.87 -23.81 7.03
N CYS A 281 -11.81 -24.19 6.29
CA CYS A 281 -10.96 -23.27 5.55
C CYS A 281 -11.48 -22.87 4.17
N ASN A 282 -12.65 -23.34 3.72
CA ASN A 282 -13.21 -23.00 2.41
C ASN A 282 -14.21 -21.82 2.52
N PRO A 283 -14.09 -20.71 1.75
CA PRO A 283 -13.19 -20.46 0.62
C PRO A 283 -12.02 -19.52 0.95
N PHE A 284 -11.22 -19.85 1.97
CA PHE A 284 -10.05 -19.09 2.47
C PHE A 284 -10.42 -17.92 3.40
N PRO A 285 -10.60 -18.18 4.70
CA PRO A 285 -10.98 -17.15 5.66
C PRO A 285 -9.82 -16.27 6.16
N CYS A 286 -8.56 -16.65 5.91
CA CYS A 286 -7.38 -15.94 6.44
C CYS A 286 -6.86 -14.86 5.48
N TYR A 287 -6.54 -13.68 6.01
CA TYR A 287 -6.08 -12.51 5.27
C TYR A 287 -4.57 -12.28 5.42
N ASN A 288 -4.03 -11.30 4.69
CA ASN A 288 -2.66 -10.81 4.80
C ASN A 288 -1.57 -11.91 4.73
N GLY A 289 -1.81 -12.95 3.92
CA GLY A 289 -0.89 -14.07 3.77
C GLY A 289 -0.92 -15.08 4.93
N GLY A 290 -1.94 -15.01 5.80
CA GLY A 290 -2.17 -16.01 6.84
C GLY A 290 -2.52 -17.39 6.26
N THR A 291 -2.03 -18.43 6.91
CA THR A 291 -2.29 -19.83 6.53
C THR A 291 -3.50 -20.34 7.30
N CYS A 292 -4.52 -20.83 6.59
CA CYS A 292 -5.68 -21.45 7.23
C CYS A 292 -5.38 -22.88 7.67
N ILE A 293 -5.66 -23.16 8.94
CA ILE A 293 -5.56 -24.48 9.55
C ILE A 293 -6.98 -24.92 9.90
N ASP A 294 -7.40 -26.02 9.28
CA ASP A 294 -8.70 -26.64 9.51
C ASP A 294 -8.74 -27.23 10.93
N GLY A 295 -9.83 -27.00 11.65
CA GLY A 295 -10.04 -27.41 13.04
C GLY A 295 -11.37 -28.11 13.24
N ASP A 296 -11.65 -28.53 14.47
CA ASP A 296 -12.91 -29.22 14.80
C ASP A 296 -14.07 -28.22 14.79
N ASN A 297 -14.86 -28.18 13.70
CA ASN A 297 -16.00 -27.28 13.53
C ASN A 297 -15.61 -25.77 13.57
N TRP A 298 -14.34 -25.47 13.28
CA TRP A 298 -13.77 -24.13 13.29
C TRP A 298 -12.48 -24.10 12.46
N TYR A 299 -11.92 -22.92 12.21
CA TYR A 299 -10.61 -22.76 11.58
C TYR A 299 -9.72 -21.84 12.40
N VAL A 300 -8.41 -22.03 12.30
CA VAL A 300 -7.42 -21.14 12.91
C VAL A 300 -6.54 -20.56 11.81
N CYS A 301 -6.38 -19.24 11.80
CA CYS A 301 -5.41 -18.60 10.92
C CYS A 301 -4.07 -18.46 11.63
N ASP A 302 -3.03 -19.06 11.04
CA ASP A 302 -1.64 -18.79 11.39
C ASP A 302 -1.18 -17.54 10.64
N CYS A 303 -1.03 -16.43 11.36
CA CYS A 303 -0.82 -15.13 10.74
C CYS A 303 0.63 -14.93 10.31
N ALA A 304 0.79 -14.27 9.17
CA ALA A 304 2.08 -13.77 8.73
C ALA A 304 2.64 -12.75 9.74
N GLU A 305 3.96 -12.60 9.76
CA GLU A 305 4.65 -11.70 10.68
C GLU A 305 4.11 -10.25 10.55
N GLY A 306 3.90 -9.59 11.70
CA GLY A 306 3.30 -8.25 11.76
C GLY A 306 1.77 -8.24 11.78
N PHE A 307 1.10 -9.38 11.57
CA PHE A 307 -0.34 -9.48 11.66
C PHE A 307 -0.78 -10.30 12.86
N SER A 308 -1.96 -9.97 13.37
CA SER A 308 -2.61 -10.66 14.47
C SER A 308 -4.11 -10.73 14.26
N GLY A 309 -4.78 -11.34 15.23
CA GLY A 309 -6.21 -11.60 15.15
C GLY A 309 -6.53 -12.94 14.50
N PRO A 310 -7.81 -13.28 14.46
CA PRO A 310 -8.29 -14.61 14.08
C PRO A 310 -8.31 -14.91 12.59
N ASP A 311 -8.39 -13.86 11.78
CA ASP A 311 -8.38 -13.88 10.33
C ASP A 311 -7.20 -13.04 9.79
N CYS A 312 -6.25 -12.69 10.66
CA CYS A 312 -5.01 -11.98 10.34
C CYS A 312 -5.17 -10.58 9.72
N ARG A 313 -6.32 -9.92 9.94
CA ARG A 313 -6.54 -8.56 9.43
C ARG A 313 -5.93 -7.45 10.29
N ILE A 314 -5.57 -7.74 11.55
CA ILE A 314 -5.08 -6.72 12.48
C ILE A 314 -3.59 -6.53 12.25
N ASN A 315 -3.17 -5.33 11.86
CA ASN A 315 -1.75 -4.96 11.93
C ASN A 315 -1.34 -4.82 13.40
N ILE A 316 -0.28 -5.51 13.81
CA ILE A 316 0.24 -5.39 15.16
C ILE A 316 0.81 -3.98 15.31
N ASN A 317 0.30 -3.23 16.29
CA ASN A 317 0.83 -1.90 16.54
C ASN A 317 2.16 -1.99 17.31
N GLU A 318 3.30 -1.99 16.61
CA GLU A 318 4.60 -2.08 17.27
C GLU A 318 4.92 -0.82 18.11
N CYS A 319 4.25 0.30 17.82
CA CYS A 319 4.35 1.52 18.60
C CYS A 319 3.67 1.45 19.98
N ALA A 320 2.81 0.46 20.25
CA ALA A 320 2.11 0.31 21.53
C ALA A 320 3.06 0.16 22.73
N SER A 321 4.26 -0.38 22.50
CA SER A 321 5.31 -0.51 23.51
C SER A 321 6.06 0.80 23.81
N ASN A 322 5.74 1.89 23.09
CA ASN A 322 6.49 3.15 23.07
C ASN A 322 7.98 2.95 22.82
N PRO A 323 8.37 2.29 21.70
CA PRO A 323 9.77 1.95 21.46
C PRO A 323 10.64 3.18 21.13
N CYS A 324 10.04 4.26 20.63
CA CYS A 324 10.74 5.51 20.35
C CYS A 324 10.97 6.33 21.62
N THR A 325 12.19 6.86 21.79
CA THR A 325 12.60 7.56 23.00
C THR A 325 12.31 9.08 22.94
N TYR A 326 12.33 9.75 24.11
CA TYR A 326 12.39 11.22 24.27
C TYR A 326 11.36 12.07 23.49
N GLY A 327 10.09 11.68 23.49
CA GLY A 327 9.02 12.46 22.85
C GLY A 327 9.04 12.43 21.32
N SER A 328 9.71 11.44 20.74
CA SER A 328 9.69 11.15 19.31
C SER A 328 8.35 10.57 18.87
N THR A 329 7.97 10.78 17.61
CA THR A 329 6.73 10.23 17.05
C THR A 329 7.00 8.84 16.47
N CYS A 330 6.32 7.82 17.00
CA CYS A 330 6.35 6.48 16.43
C CYS A 330 5.33 6.37 15.29
N ILE A 331 5.74 5.78 14.17
CA ILE A 331 4.87 5.42 13.06
C ILE A 331 4.89 3.91 12.92
N ASP A 332 3.71 3.33 13.02
CA ASP A 332 3.44 1.91 12.84
C ASP A 332 3.68 1.46 11.39
N GLY A 333 4.06 0.20 11.21
CA GLY A 333 4.31 -0.42 9.92
C GLY A 333 3.94 -1.91 9.97
N ILE A 334 4.31 -2.69 8.96
CA ILE A 334 4.04 -4.14 8.96
C ILE A 334 5.26 -4.84 9.54
N ALA A 335 5.09 -5.55 10.68
CA ALA A 335 6.15 -6.23 11.41
C ALA A 335 7.32 -5.31 11.81
N SER A 336 7.10 -4.00 11.82
CA SER A 336 8.14 -3.00 11.94
C SER A 336 7.55 -1.63 12.24
N PHE A 337 8.31 -0.81 12.96
CA PHE A 337 7.97 0.59 13.20
C PHE A 337 9.11 1.51 12.76
N ARG A 338 8.80 2.79 12.58
CA ARG A 338 9.81 3.83 12.39
C ARG A 338 9.59 5.00 13.34
N CYS A 339 10.68 5.50 13.90
CA CYS A 339 10.66 6.70 14.74
C CYS A 339 10.97 7.95 13.90
N ILE A 340 10.13 8.97 14.00
CA ILE A 340 10.47 10.32 13.54
C ILE A 340 11.17 11.03 14.69
N CYS A 341 12.48 11.23 14.53
CA CYS A 341 13.30 11.87 15.55
C CYS A 341 13.08 13.38 15.59
N PRO A 342 12.97 13.97 16.80
CA PRO A 342 12.98 15.41 16.95
C PRO A 342 14.35 16.00 16.53
N PRO A 343 14.40 17.30 16.19
CA PRO A 343 15.65 17.96 15.82
C PRO A 343 16.76 17.74 16.85
N GLY A 344 17.96 17.38 16.38
CA GLY A 344 19.10 17.10 17.24
C GLY A 344 19.17 15.66 17.75
N ARG A 345 18.36 14.73 17.25
CA ARG A 345 18.47 13.29 17.57
C ARG A 345 18.49 12.40 16.32
N THR A 346 19.09 11.23 16.45
CA THR A 346 19.18 10.20 15.41
C THR A 346 19.20 8.80 16.03
N GLY A 347 19.37 7.76 15.21
CA GLY A 347 19.24 6.36 15.61
C GLY A 347 17.85 5.78 15.30
N SER A 348 17.75 4.46 15.31
CA SER A 348 16.49 3.73 15.01
C SER A 348 15.39 4.00 16.04
N LEU A 349 15.75 4.30 17.29
CA LEU A 349 14.85 4.61 18.39
C LEU A 349 14.96 6.09 18.84
N CYS A 350 15.66 6.92 18.05
CA CYS A 350 15.99 8.32 18.38
C CYS A 350 16.80 8.48 19.67
N GLU A 351 17.54 7.45 20.04
CA GLU A 351 18.34 7.34 21.25
C GLU A 351 19.62 8.19 21.18
N GLU A 352 20.13 8.47 19.98
CA GLU A 352 21.37 9.22 19.78
C GLU A 352 21.11 10.72 19.66
N VAL A 353 22.05 11.54 20.12
CA VAL A 353 21.98 13.00 19.99
C VAL A 353 22.90 13.45 18.87
N ILE A 354 22.34 14.12 17.85
CA ILE A 354 23.12 14.80 16.82
C ILE A 354 23.73 16.04 17.45
N GLY A 355 25.03 15.99 17.72
CA GLY A 355 25.82 17.13 18.18
C GLY A 355 25.50 17.54 19.61
N GLN A 356 26.12 16.88 20.59
CA GLN A 356 26.29 17.45 21.93
C GLN A 356 27.74 17.87 22.16
N LEU A 357 27.86 19.17 22.47
CA LEU A 357 29.01 19.98 22.88
C LEU A 357 29.91 20.53 21.75
N PRO A 358 30.29 21.83 21.84
CA PRO A 358 31.11 22.49 20.83
C PRO A 358 32.48 21.82 20.76
N SER A 359 32.82 21.24 19.61
CA SER A 359 34.23 21.01 19.33
C SER A 359 34.91 22.38 19.26
N PRO A 360 36.21 22.52 19.60
CA PRO A 360 36.93 23.79 19.46
C PRO A 360 36.93 24.32 18.01
N LYS A 361 36.51 23.51 17.04
CA LYS A 361 36.42 23.84 15.62
C LYS A 361 34.99 24.09 15.12
N SER A 362 33.99 23.99 16.01
CA SER A 362 32.58 24.25 15.68
C SER A 362 32.27 25.75 15.78
N CYS A 363 31.41 26.24 14.90
CA CYS A 363 31.05 27.66 14.84
C CYS A 363 29.62 27.89 15.34
N GLU A 364 29.39 28.96 16.11
CA GLU A 364 28.04 29.40 16.49
C GLU A 364 27.63 30.62 15.66
N HIS A 365 26.46 30.55 15.00
CA HIS A 365 25.91 31.66 14.24
C HIS A 365 24.37 31.66 14.32
N GLY A 366 23.77 32.77 14.73
CA GLY A 366 22.31 32.92 14.79
C GLY A 366 21.61 31.89 15.71
N ARG A 367 22.22 31.53 16.84
CA ARG A 367 21.76 30.47 17.77
C ARG A 367 21.74 29.05 17.19
N ARG A 368 22.42 28.82 16.07
CA ARG A 368 22.67 27.49 15.49
C ARG A 368 24.16 27.17 15.57
N ILE A 369 24.48 25.89 15.74
CA ILE A 369 25.87 25.40 15.79
C ILE A 369 26.14 24.67 14.48
N PHE A 370 27.25 25.04 13.83
CA PHE A 370 27.72 24.52 12.56
C PHE A 370 29.01 23.72 12.78
N SER A 371 29.13 22.54 12.17
CA SER A 371 30.37 21.74 12.24
C SER A 371 31.46 22.32 11.34
N ASP A 372 32.73 22.03 11.64
CA ASP A 372 33.88 22.50 10.85
C ASP A 372 33.76 22.08 9.37
N GLY A 373 34.08 22.98 8.45
CA GLY A 373 33.97 22.80 7.00
C GLY A 373 32.56 22.94 6.43
N THR A 374 31.53 23.13 7.26
CA THR A 374 30.16 23.33 6.75
C THR A 374 29.98 24.70 6.11
N THR A 375 29.28 24.73 4.98
CA THR A 375 28.89 25.96 4.27
C THR A 375 27.37 26.13 4.33
N TRP A 376 26.89 27.34 4.62
CA TRP A 376 25.47 27.67 4.62
C TRP A 376 25.22 29.08 4.07
N GLU A 377 23.97 29.38 3.75
CA GLU A 377 23.53 30.71 3.31
C GLU A 377 22.86 31.42 4.48
N HIS A 378 23.25 32.67 4.75
CA HIS A 378 22.59 33.54 5.73
C HIS A 378 22.28 34.89 5.08
N ASP A 379 21.00 35.26 5.04
CA ASP A 379 20.48 36.36 4.21
C ASP A 379 20.85 36.19 2.73
N CYS A 380 21.92 36.83 2.26
CA CYS A 380 22.48 36.66 0.91
C CYS A 380 23.98 36.27 0.93
N HIS A 381 24.54 36.06 2.12
CA HIS A 381 25.97 35.76 2.28
C HIS A 381 26.19 34.26 2.24
N ALA A 382 27.15 33.82 1.44
CA ALA A 382 27.73 32.50 1.56
C ALA A 382 28.64 32.47 2.79
N CYS A 383 28.28 31.67 3.79
CA CYS A 383 29.01 31.47 5.02
C CYS A 383 29.66 30.11 5.05
N LYS A 384 30.84 30.01 5.69
CA LYS A 384 31.51 28.76 6.02
C LYS A 384 31.98 28.76 7.46
N CYS A 385 31.96 27.60 8.10
CA CYS A 385 32.64 27.38 9.36
C CYS A 385 34.05 26.87 9.03
N ASP A 386 35.07 27.65 9.38
CA ASP A 386 36.47 27.34 9.13
C ASP A 386 37.21 27.36 10.47
N ASN A 387 37.47 26.18 11.02
CA ASN A 387 38.22 25.96 12.25
C ASN A 387 37.70 26.78 13.44
N GLY A 388 36.38 26.78 13.65
CA GLY A 388 35.71 27.49 14.75
C GLY A 388 35.38 28.96 14.47
N GLN A 389 35.76 29.49 13.30
CA GLN A 389 35.42 30.84 12.87
C GLN A 389 34.35 30.82 11.77
N VAL A 390 33.29 31.60 11.97
CA VAL A 390 32.30 31.88 10.91
C VAL A 390 32.91 32.89 9.94
N ILE A 391 33.07 32.50 8.68
CA ILE A 391 33.53 33.37 7.60
C ILE A 391 32.39 33.49 6.60
N CYS A 392 31.81 34.69 6.47
CA CYS A 392 30.76 34.99 5.52
C CYS A 392 31.24 36.02 4.50
N ALA A 393 30.85 35.86 3.23
CA ALA A 393 31.08 36.87 2.20
C ALA A 393 30.40 38.19 2.61
N LYS A 394 31.08 39.34 2.50
CA LYS A 394 30.51 40.66 2.88
C LYS A 394 29.82 41.33 1.69
N LEU A 395 28.93 40.60 1.03
CA LEU A 395 28.14 41.12 -0.09
C LEU A 395 27.09 42.12 0.41
N TRP A 396 26.83 43.22 -0.31
CA TRP A 396 25.68 44.05 0.05
C TRP A 396 24.37 43.37 -0.41
N CYS A 397 23.53 42.94 0.53
CA CYS A 397 22.31 42.18 0.25
C CYS A 397 21.13 43.01 -0.28
N GLY A 398 21.29 44.31 -0.50
CA GLY A 398 20.18 45.19 -0.78
C GLY A 398 19.41 45.61 0.48
N PRO A 399 18.46 46.56 0.35
CA PRO A 399 17.50 46.85 1.42
C PRO A 399 16.62 45.62 1.67
N LYS A 400 16.26 45.38 2.95
CA LYS A 400 15.38 44.24 3.27
C LYS A 400 14.02 44.41 2.61
N ASN A 401 13.56 43.35 1.95
CA ASN A 401 12.22 43.31 1.40
C ASN A 401 11.18 43.20 2.53
N CYS A 402 10.06 43.89 2.37
CA CYS A 402 8.92 43.85 3.26
C CYS A 402 7.64 43.62 2.45
N LEU A 403 6.60 43.11 3.10
CA LEU A 403 5.33 42.83 2.44
C LEU A 403 4.20 43.55 3.17
N ARG A 404 3.38 44.32 2.43
CA ARG A 404 2.23 45.04 2.99
C ARG A 404 0.96 44.68 2.22
N HIS A 405 0.12 43.84 2.81
CA HIS A 405 -1.17 43.41 2.24
C HIS A 405 -2.32 43.61 3.25
N PRO A 406 -3.51 44.10 2.85
CA PRO A 406 -4.61 44.40 3.77
C PRO A 406 -5.24 43.19 4.46
N ASN A 407 -5.10 41.97 3.91
CA ASN A 407 -5.69 40.73 4.46
C ASN A 407 -4.69 39.80 5.19
N ILE A 408 -3.47 40.25 5.50
CA ILE A 408 -2.47 39.42 6.18
C ILE A 408 -2.30 39.93 7.62
N THR A 409 -2.74 39.13 8.59
CA THR A 409 -2.73 39.47 10.03
C THR A 409 -1.48 39.00 10.78
N THR A 410 -0.52 38.37 10.10
CA THR A 410 0.78 37.94 10.67
C THR A 410 1.95 38.38 9.79
N PRO A 411 3.06 38.90 10.34
CA PRO A 411 4.11 39.51 9.52
C PRO A 411 5.08 38.46 8.99
N VAL A 412 5.13 38.29 7.66
CA VAL A 412 6.10 37.37 7.02
C VAL A 412 7.47 38.05 6.79
N PHE A 413 7.54 39.40 6.73
CA PHE A 413 8.80 40.16 6.71
C PHE A 413 8.61 41.56 7.34
N GLN A 414 9.19 41.80 8.52
CA GLN A 414 9.16 43.09 9.23
C GLN A 414 10.47 43.86 9.07
N CYS A 415 10.37 45.16 8.77
CA CYS A 415 11.50 46.09 8.78
C CYS A 415 12.03 46.32 10.20
N ALA A 416 13.26 46.81 10.33
CA ALA A 416 13.80 47.15 11.64
C ALA A 416 12.97 48.26 12.32
N PRO A 417 13.04 48.43 13.65
CA PRO A 417 12.22 49.40 14.40
C PRO A 417 12.31 50.86 13.93
N HIS A 418 13.34 51.21 13.15
CA HIS A 418 13.59 52.56 12.61
C HIS A 418 13.41 52.67 11.09
N GLU A 419 12.86 51.63 10.47
CA GLU A 419 12.63 51.52 9.03
C GLU A 419 11.13 51.42 8.74
N THR A 420 10.71 52.09 7.68
CA THR A 420 9.35 52.02 7.14
C THR A 420 9.35 51.24 5.85
N CYS A 421 8.37 50.34 5.70
CA CYS A 421 8.15 49.60 4.47
C CYS A 421 7.57 50.52 3.38
N VAL A 422 8.37 50.82 2.35
CA VAL A 422 7.97 51.64 1.20
C VAL A 422 7.63 50.71 0.05
N VAL A 423 6.33 50.60 -0.28
CA VAL A 423 5.84 49.73 -1.37
C VAL A 423 6.20 50.36 -2.71
N GLN A 424 7.03 49.68 -3.51
CA GLN A 424 7.46 50.15 -4.83
C GLN A 424 6.38 49.77 -5.85
N THR A 425 5.34 50.59 -6.00
CA THR A 425 4.26 50.30 -6.94
C THR A 425 4.66 50.70 -8.37
N HIS A 426 4.58 49.74 -9.29
CA HIS A 426 4.67 49.84 -10.76
C HIS A 426 6.03 50.07 -11.45
N MET A 427 7.05 50.68 -10.84
CA MET A 427 8.29 51.01 -11.60
C MET A 427 9.31 49.88 -11.73
N THR A 428 9.25 48.85 -10.88
CA THR A 428 10.24 47.74 -10.85
C THR A 428 9.63 46.38 -11.21
N CYS A 429 8.40 46.35 -11.73
CA CYS A 429 7.70 45.13 -12.11
C CYS A 429 7.92 44.80 -13.59
N LEU A 430 8.57 43.67 -13.88
CA LEU A 430 8.85 43.22 -15.25
C LEU A 430 7.67 42.45 -15.85
N THR A 431 7.01 41.60 -15.04
CA THR A 431 5.86 40.79 -15.44
C THR A 431 4.68 40.94 -14.45
N PRO A 432 3.68 41.79 -14.75
CA PRO A 432 2.48 41.91 -13.91
C PRO A 432 1.65 40.61 -13.86
N PRO A 433 0.91 40.32 -12.77
CA PRO A 433 0.78 41.11 -11.55
C PRO A 433 1.93 40.83 -10.56
N CYS A 434 2.67 41.85 -10.16
CA CYS A 434 3.61 41.76 -9.05
C CYS A 434 2.85 41.95 -7.72
N LEU A 435 3.15 41.11 -6.72
CA LEU A 435 2.65 41.29 -5.36
C LEU A 435 3.19 42.62 -4.77
N PRO A 436 2.47 43.28 -3.83
CA PRO A 436 2.90 44.54 -3.22
C PRO A 436 4.03 44.31 -2.22
N PHE A 437 5.22 44.02 -2.73
CA PHE A 437 6.47 44.06 -1.99
C PHE A 437 6.97 45.50 -1.89
N GLY A 438 7.51 45.85 -0.73
CA GLY A 438 8.19 47.11 -0.49
C GLY A 438 9.62 46.88 -0.01
N GLU A 439 10.36 47.96 0.12
CA GLU A 439 11.70 47.98 0.68
C GLU A 439 11.67 48.67 2.05
N CYS A 440 12.43 48.14 3.00
CA CYS A 440 12.64 48.78 4.28
C CYS A 440 13.56 50.00 4.11
N GLN A 441 13.03 51.19 4.34
CA GLN A 441 13.77 52.46 4.25
C GLN A 441 13.77 53.18 5.59
N ALA A 442 14.91 53.73 6.00
CA ALA A 442 15.01 54.50 7.25
C ALA A 442 14.16 55.78 7.19
N ALA A 443 13.38 56.04 8.25
CA ALA A 443 12.50 57.20 8.33
C ALA A 443 13.31 58.50 8.49
N ARG A 444 13.63 59.14 7.35
CA ARG A 444 14.40 60.39 7.17
C ARG A 444 15.92 60.24 7.12
N LYS A 445 16.45 59.99 5.91
CA LYS A 445 17.60 60.69 5.33
C LYS A 445 17.76 60.30 3.86
N GLU A 446 18.02 61.27 3.00
CA GLU A 446 18.72 61.01 1.74
C GLU A 446 19.93 60.13 2.05
N ILE A 447 20.15 59.10 1.22
CA ILE A 447 21.26 58.16 1.34
C ILE A 447 22.58 58.96 1.44
N THR A 448 23.03 59.19 2.65
CA THR A 448 24.41 59.56 2.96
C THR A 448 25.02 58.28 3.51
N ASN A 449 25.35 57.39 2.57
CA ASN A 449 26.06 56.14 2.86
C ASN A 449 27.51 56.47 3.26
N PRO A 450 28.15 55.59 4.05
CA PRO A 450 29.43 55.87 4.68
C PRO A 450 30.55 55.96 3.64
N GLY A 451 31.06 57.16 3.40
CA GLY A 451 32.46 57.37 2.99
C GLY A 451 32.92 56.98 1.58
N LEU A 452 32.03 56.83 0.58
CA LEU A 452 32.44 56.68 -0.83
C LEU A 452 31.58 57.54 -1.77
N GLU A 453 32.20 58.29 -2.67
CA GLU A 453 31.51 58.94 -3.81
C GLU A 453 30.98 57.85 -4.75
N TRP A 454 29.65 57.72 -4.86
CA TRP A 454 29.00 56.72 -5.70
C TRP A 454 29.03 57.17 -7.16
N THR A 455 30.08 56.82 -7.89
CA THR A 455 30.19 57.02 -9.36
C THR A 455 29.67 55.83 -10.16
N CYS A 456 29.14 54.79 -9.49
CA CYS A 456 28.74 53.52 -10.09
C CYS A 456 27.26 53.18 -9.81
N ILE A 457 26.35 54.01 -10.34
CA ILE A 457 24.90 53.86 -10.16
C ILE A 457 24.27 53.46 -11.50
N PRO A 458 23.26 52.55 -11.52
CA PRO A 458 22.57 52.20 -12.75
C PRO A 458 21.95 53.44 -13.43
N ASN A 459 21.94 53.45 -14.76
CA ASN A 459 21.43 54.51 -15.64
C ASN A 459 22.24 55.82 -15.65
N GLN A 460 23.46 55.86 -15.07
CA GLN A 460 24.36 57.01 -15.20
C GLN A 460 25.27 56.91 -16.43
N ALA A 461 25.65 58.03 -17.06
CA ALA A 461 26.44 58.02 -18.29
C ALA A 461 27.94 57.71 -18.10
N HIS A 462 28.50 57.94 -16.91
CA HIS A 462 29.94 57.80 -16.65
C HIS A 462 30.23 56.59 -15.76
N LEU A 463 31.26 55.82 -16.12
CA LEU A 463 31.77 54.67 -15.36
C LEU A 463 33.13 55.04 -14.74
N GLY A 464 33.27 54.88 -13.43
CA GLY A 464 34.56 54.96 -12.74
C GLY A 464 35.44 53.72 -12.99
N SER A 465 36.75 53.81 -12.72
CA SER A 465 37.73 52.71 -12.93
C SER A 465 37.48 51.45 -12.09
N ASN A 466 36.65 51.56 -11.06
CA ASN A 466 36.24 50.50 -10.14
C ASN A 466 34.77 50.08 -10.35
N CYS A 467 34.21 50.39 -11.53
CA CYS A 467 32.81 50.16 -11.87
C CYS A 467 32.68 49.37 -13.18
N ALA A 468 31.78 48.39 -13.19
CA ALA A 468 31.35 47.72 -14.42
C ALA A 468 29.83 47.66 -14.50
N LYS A 469 29.34 47.53 -15.73
CA LYS A 469 27.92 47.44 -16.05
C LYS A 469 27.61 46.20 -16.85
N ILE A 470 26.50 45.56 -16.50
CA ILE A 470 25.90 44.47 -17.24
C ILE A 470 24.48 44.91 -17.61
N ILE A 471 24.17 44.92 -18.89
CA ILE A 471 22.83 45.21 -19.40
C ILE A 471 22.24 43.89 -19.86
N LEU A 472 21.15 43.48 -19.20
CA LEU A 472 20.40 42.28 -19.56
C LEU A 472 19.12 42.66 -20.27
N ILE A 473 18.92 42.12 -21.47
CA ILE A 473 17.69 42.27 -22.24
C ILE A 473 16.95 40.93 -22.17
N PHE A 474 15.67 40.97 -21.80
CA PHE A 474 14.85 39.79 -21.54
C PHE A 474 13.72 39.60 -22.55
N ASP A 475 13.43 38.34 -22.89
CA ASP A 475 12.19 37.98 -23.57
C ASP A 475 11.05 37.85 -22.55
N LYS A 476 10.25 38.91 -22.42
CA LYS A 476 9.12 38.97 -21.49
C LYS A 476 8.11 37.84 -21.66
N SER A 477 7.99 37.24 -22.85
CA SER A 477 7.06 36.13 -23.09
C SER A 477 7.47 34.83 -22.40
N LYS A 478 8.76 34.68 -22.08
CA LYS A 478 9.33 33.50 -21.42
C LYS A 478 9.53 33.69 -19.92
N MET A 479 9.23 34.88 -19.39
CA MET A 479 9.36 35.18 -17.97
C MET A 479 8.14 34.69 -17.18
N PRO A 480 8.34 34.13 -15.97
CA PRO A 480 7.25 33.87 -15.04
C PRO A 480 6.49 35.16 -14.67
N LEU A 481 5.22 35.04 -14.27
CA LEU A 481 4.46 36.17 -13.73
C LEU A 481 4.97 36.58 -12.35
N GLY A 482 4.96 37.88 -12.03
CA GLY A 482 5.28 38.43 -10.72
C GLY A 482 6.76 38.74 -10.47
N ILE A 483 7.59 38.84 -11.51
CA ILE A 483 9.03 39.09 -11.38
C ILE A 483 9.32 40.58 -11.23
N SER A 484 10.09 40.94 -10.19
CA SER A 484 10.62 42.28 -9.96
C SER A 484 12.10 42.39 -10.32
N VAL A 485 12.57 43.60 -10.61
CA VAL A 485 13.98 43.91 -10.84
C VAL A 485 14.86 43.47 -9.66
N GLU A 486 14.39 43.67 -8.43
CA GLU A 486 15.14 43.27 -7.23
C GLU A 486 15.21 41.75 -7.05
N SER A 487 14.20 40.99 -7.48
CA SER A 487 14.26 39.52 -7.50
C SER A 487 15.37 39.00 -8.43
N ILE A 488 15.52 39.64 -9.59
CA ILE A 488 16.62 39.38 -10.52
C ILE A 488 17.95 39.79 -9.88
N CYS A 489 18.01 40.97 -9.27
CA CYS A 489 19.22 41.47 -8.62
C CYS A 489 19.69 40.55 -7.49
N ASN A 490 18.76 40.06 -6.67
CA ASN A 490 19.04 39.11 -5.60
C ASN A 490 19.57 37.77 -6.13
N SER A 491 18.96 37.25 -7.20
CA SER A 491 19.44 36.02 -7.86
C SER A 491 20.87 36.19 -8.39
N LEU A 492 21.20 37.36 -8.93
CA LEU A 492 22.53 37.68 -9.43
C LEU A 492 23.54 37.86 -8.29
N ARG A 493 23.14 38.48 -7.18
CA ARG A 493 23.97 38.61 -5.96
C ARG A 493 24.42 37.24 -5.43
N GLN A 494 23.54 36.23 -5.45
CA GLN A 494 23.89 34.86 -5.06
C GLN A 494 24.96 34.20 -5.95
N LEU A 495 25.14 34.67 -7.18
CA LEU A 495 26.15 34.14 -8.10
C LEU A 495 27.55 34.71 -7.86
N VAL A 496 27.66 35.83 -7.13
CA VAL A 496 28.92 36.49 -6.83
C VAL A 496 29.51 35.91 -5.54
N LYS A 497 30.73 35.39 -5.60
CA LYS A 497 31.44 34.80 -4.44
C LYS A 497 32.44 35.75 -3.77
N GLU A 498 32.59 36.97 -4.30
CA GLU A 498 33.61 37.93 -3.89
C GLU A 498 33.18 38.75 -2.66
N GLU A 499 34.13 38.95 -1.74
CA GLU A 499 33.84 39.45 -0.39
C GLU A 499 33.58 40.97 -0.32
N THR A 500 33.81 41.75 -1.38
CA THR A 500 33.76 43.23 -1.33
C THR A 500 33.03 43.89 -2.51
N LEU A 501 32.19 43.14 -3.24
CA LEU A 501 31.47 43.64 -4.41
C LEU A 501 30.07 44.16 -4.06
N TYR A 502 29.71 45.32 -4.60
CA TYR A 502 28.38 45.91 -4.51
C TYR A 502 27.65 45.70 -5.83
N VAL A 503 26.46 45.07 -5.80
CA VAL A 503 25.63 44.80 -6.98
C VAL A 503 24.31 45.56 -6.88
N MET A 504 24.09 46.50 -7.79
CA MET A 504 22.87 47.30 -7.87
C MET A 504 22.17 47.05 -9.20
N CYS A 505 20.84 47.05 -9.22
CA CYS A 505 20.07 46.82 -10.45
C CYS A 505 18.94 47.84 -10.57
N ALA A 506 18.69 48.30 -11.79
CA ALA A 506 17.56 49.16 -12.11
C ALA A 506 16.98 48.80 -13.48
N ILE A 507 15.69 49.06 -13.66
CA ILE A 507 15.11 49.04 -15.00
C ILE A 507 15.70 50.20 -15.80
N LYS A 508 15.97 49.96 -17.08
CA LYS A 508 16.46 51.02 -17.96
C LYS A 508 15.29 51.94 -18.35
N PRO A 509 15.41 53.28 -18.18
CA PRO A 509 14.35 54.20 -18.56
C PRO A 509 13.98 53.99 -20.03
N GLN A 510 12.67 53.91 -20.31
CA GLN A 510 12.09 53.70 -21.66
C GLN A 510 12.26 52.28 -22.26
N GLU A 511 13.04 51.38 -21.65
CA GLU A 511 13.21 49.98 -22.08
C GLU A 511 12.73 49.02 -20.97
N GLN A 512 11.43 48.73 -20.94
CA GLN A 512 10.82 47.97 -19.84
C GLN A 512 11.19 46.48 -19.79
N ASP A 513 11.89 45.96 -20.80
CA ASP A 513 12.42 44.61 -20.93
C ASP A 513 13.92 44.54 -20.60
N THR A 514 14.52 45.66 -20.21
CA THR A 514 15.96 45.80 -20.02
C THR A 514 16.29 46.20 -18.59
N VAL A 515 17.21 45.46 -17.98
CA VAL A 515 17.73 45.72 -16.62
C VAL A 515 19.21 46.05 -16.71
N GLU A 516 19.60 47.20 -16.18
CA GLU A 516 20.99 47.61 -16.02
C GLU A 516 21.46 47.24 -14.61
N ILE A 517 22.57 46.52 -14.54
CA ILE A 517 23.22 46.08 -13.32
C ILE A 517 24.57 46.79 -13.22
N THR A 518 24.88 47.40 -12.08
CA THR A 518 26.21 47.93 -11.79
C THR A 518 26.92 47.09 -10.74
N LEU A 519 28.21 46.89 -10.95
CA LEU A 519 29.15 46.22 -10.08
C LEU A 519 30.18 47.24 -9.59
N LEU A 520 30.27 47.47 -8.29
CA LEU A 520 31.21 48.42 -7.67
C LEU A 520 32.12 47.70 -6.67
N GLU A 521 33.41 47.99 -6.72
CA GLU A 521 34.40 47.48 -5.75
C GLU A 521 34.48 48.34 -4.48
N GLY A 522 34.44 47.70 -3.31
CA GLY A 522 34.68 48.36 -2.02
C GLY A 522 36.15 48.81 -1.83
N SER A 523 36.36 49.83 -1.00
CA SER A 523 37.64 50.56 -0.82
C SER A 523 38.80 49.80 -0.14
N ASP A 524 38.81 48.47 -0.13
CA ASP A 524 39.89 47.71 0.51
C ASP A 524 41.06 47.48 -0.46
N LEU A 525 42.22 48.09 -0.16
CA LEU A 525 43.41 48.29 -1.02
C LEU A 525 44.14 47.02 -1.51
N LYS A 526 43.58 45.82 -1.33
CA LYS A 526 44.23 44.53 -1.64
C LYS A 526 43.64 43.76 -2.81
N ALA A 527 42.49 44.15 -3.33
CA ALA A 527 41.85 43.48 -4.46
C ALA A 527 41.81 44.48 -5.62
N LYS A 528 42.60 44.23 -6.67
CA LYS A 528 42.73 45.16 -7.83
C LYS A 528 42.13 44.60 -9.13
N ASN A 529 41.64 43.36 -9.11
CA ASN A 529 41.15 42.65 -10.31
C ASN A 529 39.77 41.99 -10.14
N THR A 530 39.04 42.36 -9.08
CA THR A 530 37.87 41.64 -8.58
C THR A 530 36.61 41.90 -9.41
N VAL A 531 36.44 43.12 -9.94
CA VAL A 531 35.27 43.49 -10.76
C VAL A 531 35.28 42.77 -12.11
N ASN A 532 36.42 42.73 -12.81
CA ASN A 532 36.53 42.06 -14.11
C ASN A 532 36.38 40.54 -13.98
N GLN A 533 36.90 39.97 -12.89
CA GLN A 533 36.74 38.54 -12.61
C GLN A 533 35.28 38.18 -12.29
N ALA A 534 34.60 38.99 -11.46
CA ALA A 534 33.18 38.82 -11.19
C ALA A 534 32.32 39.00 -12.45
N LEU A 535 32.70 39.92 -13.35
CA LEU A 535 32.05 40.14 -14.63
C LEU A 535 32.13 38.89 -15.52
N ASP A 536 33.32 38.30 -15.65
CA ASP A 536 33.55 37.08 -16.45
C ASP A 536 32.80 35.88 -15.86
N ASP A 537 32.80 35.71 -14.55
CA ASP A 537 32.08 34.63 -13.87
C ASP A 537 30.55 34.78 -14.06
N MET A 538 30.01 35.98 -13.91
CA MET A 538 28.59 36.27 -14.17
C MET A 538 28.23 36.04 -15.64
N ALA A 539 29.06 36.49 -16.57
CA ALA A 539 28.85 36.29 -18.01
C ALA A 539 28.90 34.80 -18.39
N LYS A 540 29.77 34.01 -17.74
CA LYS A 540 29.86 32.56 -17.96
C LYS A 540 28.62 31.82 -17.43
N VAL A 541 28.14 32.17 -16.25
CA VAL A 541 26.93 31.54 -15.67
C VAL A 541 25.67 31.89 -16.48
N LEU A 542 25.56 33.15 -16.92
CA LEU A 542 24.42 33.62 -17.72
C LEU A 542 24.44 33.06 -19.15
N SER A 543 25.61 32.86 -19.77
CA SER A 543 25.74 32.31 -21.13
C SER A 543 25.51 30.80 -21.21
N HIS A 544 25.89 30.02 -20.18
CA HIS A 544 25.69 28.56 -20.17
C HIS A 544 24.29 28.10 -19.78
N LYS A 545 23.31 29.00 -19.56
CA LYS A 545 21.96 28.68 -19.03
C LYS A 545 21.98 27.84 -17.74
N GLN A 546 23.07 27.90 -16.97
CA GLN A 546 23.22 27.19 -15.69
C GLN A 546 22.60 27.95 -14.50
N ALA A 547 21.89 29.05 -14.77
CA ALA A 547 21.19 29.79 -13.74
C ALA A 547 19.97 28.98 -13.25
N ASN A 548 19.93 28.65 -11.96
CA ASN A 548 18.78 28.01 -11.28
C ASN A 548 17.54 28.93 -11.17
N SER A 549 17.54 30.09 -11.83
CA SER A 549 16.43 31.05 -11.81
C SER A 549 15.69 31.05 -13.15
N SER A 550 14.39 30.76 -13.09
CA SER A 550 13.48 30.77 -14.23
C SER A 550 13.42 32.13 -14.95
N ALA A 551 13.72 33.22 -14.24
CA ALA A 551 13.78 34.57 -14.80
C ALA A 551 15.08 34.84 -15.58
N LEU A 552 16.22 34.35 -15.08
CA LEU A 552 17.53 34.49 -15.76
C LEU A 552 17.63 33.63 -17.02
N ALA A 553 16.85 32.55 -17.11
CA ALA A 553 16.74 31.74 -18.32
C ALA A 553 16.07 32.47 -19.51
N ALA A 554 15.37 33.58 -19.25
CA ALA A 554 14.68 34.38 -20.26
C ALA A 554 15.55 35.52 -20.86
N VAL A 555 16.83 35.62 -20.46
CA VAL A 555 17.79 36.58 -21.04
C VAL A 555 18.03 36.23 -22.51
N ILE A 556 17.87 37.21 -23.40
CA ILE A 556 18.12 37.08 -24.84
C ILE A 556 19.44 37.71 -25.28
N GLU A 557 19.86 38.78 -24.61
CA GLU A 557 21.08 39.50 -24.93
C GLU A 557 21.74 40.03 -23.64
N ILE A 558 23.08 39.95 -23.60
CA ILE A 558 23.91 40.45 -22.51
C ILE A 558 24.90 41.44 -23.10
N ARG A 559 24.92 42.67 -22.60
CA ARG A 559 25.95 43.67 -22.94
C ARG A 559 26.78 44.01 -21.73
N LEU A 560 28.08 44.17 -21.93
CA LEU A 560 29.06 44.45 -20.89
C LEU A 560 29.71 45.80 -21.19
N GLU A 561 29.74 46.69 -20.19
CA GLU A 561 30.43 47.98 -20.28
C GLU A 561 31.37 48.13 -19.07
N THR A 562 32.65 48.39 -19.32
CA THR A 562 33.68 48.63 -18.29
C THR A 562 34.39 49.94 -18.56
N ALA A 563 34.89 50.61 -17.51
CA ALA A 563 35.77 51.76 -17.70
C ALA A 563 37.08 51.33 -18.40
N VAL A 564 37.55 52.14 -19.35
CA VAL A 564 38.84 51.91 -20.04
C VAL A 564 39.95 52.34 -19.09
N ASN A 565 40.59 51.39 -18.41
CA ASN A 565 41.83 51.64 -17.68
C ASN A 565 42.97 51.80 -18.70
N GLU A 566 43.47 53.03 -18.89
CA GLU A 566 44.65 53.28 -19.74
C GLU A 566 45.98 52.79 -19.10
N GLU A 567 45.98 52.30 -17.85
CA GLU A 567 47.22 52.05 -17.11
C GLU A 567 47.64 50.58 -16.88
N GLU A 568 46.85 49.56 -17.24
CA GLU A 568 47.24 48.15 -17.03
C GLU A 568 47.34 47.34 -18.32
N ASN A 569 48.20 47.82 -19.23
CA ASN A 569 48.88 46.98 -20.20
C ASN A 569 50.34 47.43 -20.38
N GLN A 570 51.09 47.39 -19.28
CA GLN A 570 52.54 47.18 -19.28
C GLN A 570 52.93 45.68 -19.34
N GLY A 571 51.97 44.79 -19.60
CA GLY A 571 52.22 43.38 -19.91
C GLY A 571 51.59 42.99 -21.26
N LEU A 572 52.38 43.07 -22.33
CA LEU A 572 52.08 42.52 -23.66
C LEU A 572 50.97 43.21 -24.49
N LYS A 573 51.19 44.48 -24.87
CA LYS A 573 50.61 45.01 -26.11
C LYS A 573 51.06 44.12 -27.30
N PRO A 574 50.18 43.62 -28.18
CA PRO A 574 50.59 43.05 -29.45
C PRO A 574 50.88 44.20 -30.44
N THR A 575 51.65 45.22 -30.04
CA THR A 575 52.15 46.27 -30.92
C THR A 575 53.15 45.73 -31.94
N TYR A 576 53.59 44.48 -31.78
CA TYR A 576 54.50 43.80 -32.72
C TYR A 576 53.76 42.97 -33.75
N LEU A 577 52.54 42.49 -33.50
CA LEU A 577 51.90 41.51 -34.40
C LEU A 577 51.54 42.15 -35.74
N VAL A 578 51.02 43.39 -35.72
CA VAL A 578 50.71 44.14 -36.95
C VAL A 578 51.96 44.52 -37.74
N PRO A 579 53.01 45.14 -37.17
CA PRO A 579 54.24 45.41 -37.93
C PRO A 579 55.04 44.16 -38.29
N VAL A 580 54.96 43.06 -37.52
CA VAL A 580 55.56 41.76 -37.89
C VAL A 580 54.78 41.12 -39.04
N LEU A 581 53.44 41.13 -39.01
CA LEU A 581 52.64 40.66 -40.15
C LEU A 581 52.85 41.54 -41.38
N CYS A 582 52.90 42.87 -41.22
CA CYS A 582 53.20 43.78 -42.32
C CYS A 582 54.62 43.58 -42.87
N SER A 583 55.61 43.28 -42.04
CA SER A 583 56.98 43.01 -42.50
C SER A 583 57.12 41.61 -43.12
N VAL A 584 56.42 40.60 -42.62
CA VAL A 584 56.35 39.27 -43.24
C VAL A 584 55.60 39.34 -44.58
N ILE A 585 54.48 40.06 -44.65
CA ILE A 585 53.75 40.31 -45.91
C ILE A 585 54.60 41.13 -46.88
N ALA A 586 55.35 42.13 -46.40
CA ALA A 586 56.28 42.89 -47.24
C ALA A 586 57.44 42.01 -47.75
N LEU A 587 58.01 41.15 -46.91
CA LEU A 587 59.06 40.21 -47.30
C LEU A 587 58.55 39.15 -48.29
N LEU A 588 57.35 38.62 -48.08
CA LEU A 588 56.68 37.73 -49.03
C LEU A 588 56.34 38.44 -50.34
N GLY A 589 55.93 39.72 -50.27
CA GLY A 589 55.72 40.58 -51.43
C GLY A 589 57.01 40.80 -52.22
N ILE A 590 58.12 41.13 -51.55
CA ILE A 590 59.45 41.28 -52.17
C ILE A 590 59.93 39.95 -52.76
N ALA A 591 59.71 38.83 -52.08
CA ALA A 591 60.03 37.50 -52.60
C ALA A 591 59.20 37.15 -53.85
N CYS A 592 57.90 37.46 -53.85
CA CYS A 592 57.03 37.30 -55.02
C CYS A 592 57.48 38.19 -56.18
N VAL A 593 57.82 39.46 -55.94
CA VAL A 593 58.38 40.35 -56.98
C VAL A 593 59.73 39.83 -57.47
N GLY A 594 60.58 39.31 -56.59
CA GLY A 594 61.84 38.66 -56.95
C GLY A 594 61.63 37.43 -57.83
N ILE A 595 60.68 36.57 -57.49
CA ILE A 595 60.29 35.40 -58.29
C ILE A 595 59.71 35.84 -59.63
N LEU A 596 58.88 36.88 -59.67
CA LEU A 596 58.35 37.44 -60.92
C LEU A 596 59.45 38.07 -61.78
N ILE A 597 60.45 38.74 -61.20
CA ILE A 597 61.60 39.28 -61.94
C ILE A 597 62.49 38.13 -62.45
N ILE A 598 62.72 37.08 -61.65
CA ILE A 598 63.48 35.90 -62.08
C ILE A 598 62.71 35.19 -63.19
N TRP A 599 61.40 35.02 -63.05
CA TRP A 599 60.53 34.44 -64.08
C TRP A 599 60.52 35.30 -65.34
N HIS A 600 60.39 36.62 -65.22
CA HIS A 600 60.44 37.55 -66.34
C HIS A 600 61.82 37.56 -67.02
N ARG A 601 62.93 37.45 -66.27
CA ARG A 601 64.28 37.27 -66.82
C ARG A 601 64.44 35.91 -67.49
N ARG A 602 63.84 34.84 -66.94
CA ARG A 602 63.83 33.50 -67.54
C ARG A 602 63.02 33.49 -68.84
N VAL A 603 61.84 34.12 -68.84
CA VAL A 603 60.97 34.30 -70.01
C VAL A 603 61.63 35.20 -71.04
N GLN A 604 62.31 36.28 -70.65
CA GLN A 604 63.08 37.10 -71.57
C GLN A 604 64.27 36.36 -72.15
N ARG A 605 65.00 35.55 -71.37
CA ARG A 605 66.06 34.66 -71.90
C ARG A 605 65.48 33.63 -72.87
N ARG A 606 64.33 33.03 -72.56
CA ARG A 606 63.63 32.09 -73.46
C ARG A 606 63.14 32.77 -74.73
N ARG A 607 62.64 34.02 -74.64
CA ARG A 607 62.25 34.84 -75.80
C ARG A 607 63.45 35.30 -76.63
N ARG A 608 64.62 35.53 -76.02
CA ARG A 608 65.88 35.81 -76.76
C ARG A 608 66.36 34.55 -77.48
N HIS A 609 66.35 33.39 -76.82
CA HIS A 609 66.68 32.11 -77.45
C HIS A 609 65.75 31.77 -78.63
N LEU A 610 64.43 31.99 -78.47
CA LEU A 610 63.46 31.83 -79.56
C LEU A 610 63.62 32.88 -80.68
N ARG A 611 64.08 34.09 -80.36
CA ARG A 611 64.37 35.14 -81.36
C ARG A 611 65.67 34.85 -82.12
N ASP A 612 66.67 34.30 -81.45
CA ASP A 612 67.93 33.85 -82.05
C ASP A 612 67.71 32.58 -82.90
N GLU A 613 66.83 31.65 -82.48
CA GLU A 613 66.36 30.53 -83.32
C GLU A 613 65.55 31.01 -84.54
N TYR A 614 64.70 32.04 -84.39
CA TYR A 614 63.96 32.64 -85.51
C TYR A 614 64.86 33.41 -86.50
N LEU A 615 65.92 34.06 -86.00
CA LEU A 615 66.94 34.71 -86.84
C LEU A 615 67.86 33.67 -87.53
N ALA A 616 68.17 32.56 -86.88
CA ALA A 616 68.89 31.45 -87.50
C ALA A 616 68.04 30.75 -88.58
N SER A 617 66.73 30.56 -88.36
CA SER A 617 65.83 29.95 -89.35
C SER A 617 65.57 30.85 -90.58
N THR A 618 65.52 32.17 -90.39
CA THR A 618 65.38 33.13 -91.50
C THR A 618 66.67 33.28 -92.31
N GLN A 619 67.83 33.00 -91.74
CA GLN A 619 69.12 32.99 -92.45
C GLN A 619 69.36 31.68 -93.25
N THR A 620 68.76 30.55 -92.84
CA THR A 620 68.70 29.33 -93.66
C THR A 620 67.63 29.37 -94.75
N ALA A 621 66.57 30.17 -94.60
CA ALA A 621 65.57 30.39 -95.66
C ALA A 621 66.08 31.36 -96.76
N ALA A 622 66.99 32.28 -96.43
CA ALA A 622 67.60 33.21 -97.39
C ALA A 622 68.77 32.61 -98.22
N ASN A 623 69.24 31.40 -97.89
CA ASN A 623 70.34 30.72 -98.60
C ASN A 623 69.89 29.60 -99.57
N ASN A 624 68.57 29.38 -99.76
CA ASN A 624 68.02 28.35 -100.65
C ASN A 624 67.06 28.86 -101.75
N GLU A 625 67.06 30.16 -102.06
CA GLU A 625 66.44 30.72 -103.30
C GLU A 625 67.46 31.48 -104.17
N ASN A 626 68.76 31.14 -104.03
CA ASN A 626 69.79 31.40 -105.04
C ASN A 626 70.30 30.07 -105.62
N GLN A 627 69.37 29.25 -106.08
CA GLN A 627 69.62 28.21 -107.09
C GLN A 627 68.40 28.02 -107.98
#